data_AF-E7DQB4-F1
#
_entry.id   AF-E7DQB4-F1
#
_cell.length_a   1.000
_cell.length_b   1.000
_cell.length_c   1.000
_cell.angle_alpha   90.00
_cell.angle_beta   90.00
_cell.angle_gamma   90.00
#
_symmetry.space_group_name_H-M   'P 1'
#
loop_
_entity.id
_entity.type
_entity.pdbx_description
1 polymer ?
#
loop_
_entity_poly.entity_id
_entity_poly.type
_entity_poly.pdbx_seq_one_letter_code
_entity_poly.pdbx_strand_id
1 'polypeptide(L)'
;MWSNQAQEPMTPQKLLQLTGHSPETSVEEVELDYLFRNCAQEKEWHDEIQKQNVQKYQSLVKTLKDNLIDIQVYRIDTISIDVYIVGKTSSGDLAGISTKVVET
;
A
#
# COMPACT_ATOMS: atom_id res chain seq x y z
N MET A 1 -1.53 6.21 12.58
CA MET A 1 -0.76 5.14 13.25
C MET A 1 -1.74 4.30 14.04
N TRP A 2 -1.70 2.98 13.89
CA TRP A 2 -2.53 2.07 14.69
C TRP A 2 -1.69 1.55 15.85
N SER A 3 -1.74 2.26 16.97
CA SER A 3 -0.99 1.91 18.18
C SER A 3 -1.53 0.61 18.80
N ASN A 4 -0.62 -0.26 19.27
CA ASN A 4 -0.96 -1.50 20.02
C ASN A 4 -1.68 -2.61 19.22
N GLN A 5 -1.72 -2.55 17.89
CA GLN A 5 -2.43 -3.54 17.05
C GLN A 5 -1.50 -4.61 16.44
N ALA A 6 -0.18 -4.50 16.63
CA ALA A 6 0.82 -5.34 15.94
C ALA A 6 1.09 -6.71 16.58
N GLN A 7 0.50 -7.00 17.74
CA GLN A 7 0.63 -8.32 18.39
C GLN A 7 -0.08 -9.44 17.62
N GLU A 8 -1.05 -9.08 16.77
CA GLU A 8 -1.74 -10.02 15.89
C GLU A 8 -1.37 -9.73 14.43
N PRO A 9 -1.28 -10.76 13.58
CA PRO A 9 -1.08 -10.56 12.15
C PRO A 9 -2.21 -9.70 11.58
N MET A 10 -1.87 -8.77 10.69
CA MET A 10 -2.87 -8.01 9.96
C MET A 10 -3.61 -8.98 9.02
N THR A 11 -4.95 -8.91 9.04
CA THR A 11 -5.84 -9.72 8.20
C THR A 11 -6.80 -8.81 7.45
N PRO A 12 -7.35 -9.23 6.30
CA PRO A 12 -8.35 -8.46 5.57
C PRO A 12 -9.53 -7.99 6.44
N GLN A 13 -10.05 -8.87 7.30
CA GLN A 13 -11.18 -8.55 8.18
C GLN A 13 -10.83 -7.46 9.20
N LYS A 14 -9.62 -7.54 9.79
CA LYS A 14 -9.13 -6.53 10.73
C LYS A 14 -8.91 -5.19 10.04
N LEU A 15 -8.39 -5.21 8.80
CA LEU A 15 -8.25 -4.01 7.99
C LEU A 15 -9.61 -3.36 7.71
N LEU A 16 -10.61 -4.13 7.26
CA LEU A 16 -11.96 -3.62 7.01
C LEU A 16 -12.55 -2.95 8.26
N GLN A 17 -12.38 -3.58 9.43
CA GLN A 17 -12.82 -3.01 10.71
C GLN A 17 -12.09 -1.70 11.05
N LEU A 18 -10.76 -1.65 10.88
CA LEU A 18 -9.94 -0.47 11.17
C LEU A 18 -10.19 0.71 10.22
N THR A 19 -10.65 0.41 9.00
CA THR A 19 -10.86 1.39 7.93
C THR A 19 -12.34 1.77 7.76
N GLY A 20 -13.25 1.14 8.51
CA GLY A 20 -14.67 1.44 8.50
C GLY A 20 -15.43 0.88 7.28
N HIS A 21 -14.87 -0.12 6.60
CA HIS A 21 -15.52 -0.80 5.48
C HIS A 21 -16.45 -1.92 5.96
N SER A 22 -17.39 -2.33 5.11
CA SER A 22 -18.24 -3.49 5.38
C SER A 22 -17.38 -4.76 5.44
N PRO A 23 -17.65 -5.71 6.36
CA PRO A 23 -16.95 -6.99 6.40
C PRO A 23 -17.16 -7.85 5.15
N GLU A 24 -18.18 -7.54 4.35
CA GLU A 24 -18.49 -8.23 3.08
C GLU A 24 -17.81 -7.57 1.86
N THR A 25 -17.09 -6.45 2.05
CA THR A 25 -16.40 -5.78 0.96
C THR A 25 -15.25 -6.65 0.44
N SER A 26 -15.09 -6.71 -0.88
CA SER A 26 -14.01 -7.45 -1.52
C SER A 26 -12.65 -6.84 -1.14
N VAL A 27 -11.73 -7.70 -0.73
CA VAL A 27 -10.34 -7.34 -0.44
C VAL A 27 -9.43 -8.25 -1.25
N GLU A 28 -8.53 -7.64 -2.02
CA GLU A 28 -7.48 -8.32 -2.75
C GLU A 28 -6.12 -8.00 -2.11
N GLU A 29 -5.31 -9.03 -1.88
CA GLU A 29 -3.93 -8.89 -1.44
C GLU A 29 -3.00 -8.89 -2.65
N VAL A 30 -2.12 -7.89 -2.74
CA VAL A 30 -1.14 -7.77 -3.82
C VAL A 30 0.26 -7.51 -3.28
N GLU A 31 1.27 -7.74 -4.10
CA GLU A 31 2.64 -7.36 -3.75
C GLU A 31 2.86 -5.86 -3.90
N LEU A 32 3.72 -5.29 -3.04
CA LEU A 32 4.08 -3.87 -3.09
C LEU A 32 4.64 -3.47 -4.45
N ASP A 33 5.55 -4.26 -5.01
CA ASP A 33 6.14 -3.98 -6.31
C ASP A 33 5.11 -4.07 -7.43
N TYR A 34 4.15 -5.00 -7.32
CA TYR A 34 3.04 -5.09 -8.27
C TYR A 34 2.15 -3.85 -8.23
N LEU A 35 1.80 -3.32 -7.05
CA LEU A 35 1.02 -2.09 -6.92
C LEU A 35 1.70 -0.91 -7.63
N PHE A 36 3.01 -0.75 -7.44
CA PHE A 36 3.76 0.40 -7.97
C PHE A 36 4.30 0.19 -9.40
N ARG A 37 4.08 -0.96 -10.03
CA ARG A 37 4.63 -1.32 -11.36
C ARG A 37 4.40 -0.24 -12.44
N ASN A 38 3.24 0.42 -12.42
CA ASN A 38 2.88 1.42 -13.42
C ASN A 38 3.56 2.78 -13.18
N CYS A 39 3.97 3.08 -11.96
CA CYS A 39 4.46 4.41 -11.55
C CYS A 39 5.96 4.41 -11.20
N ALA A 40 6.53 3.27 -10.79
CA ALA A 40 7.93 3.13 -10.39
C ALA A 40 8.82 2.53 -11.49
N GLN A 41 8.25 2.22 -12.66
CA GLN A 41 9.01 1.73 -13.82
C GLN A 41 9.24 2.87 -14.82
N GLU A 42 10.51 3.12 -15.15
CA GLU A 42 10.86 4.04 -16.25
C GLU A 42 10.49 3.40 -17.58
N LYS A 43 9.90 4.18 -18.48
CA LYS A 43 9.55 3.78 -19.84
C LYS A 43 10.29 4.66 -20.83
N GLU A 44 10.62 4.11 -21.99
CA GLU A 44 11.40 4.83 -23.02
C GLU A 44 10.71 6.12 -23.51
N TRP A 45 9.38 6.15 -23.46
CA TRP A 45 8.56 7.29 -23.87
C TRP A 45 8.34 8.34 -22.76
N HIS A 46 8.97 8.19 -21.58
CA HIS A 46 8.85 9.18 -20.51
C HIS A 46 9.66 10.45 -20.79
N ASP A 47 9.03 11.60 -20.59
CA ASP A 47 9.72 12.90 -20.53
C ASP A 47 10.47 13.10 -19.20
N GLU A 48 11.20 14.22 -19.05
CA GLU A 48 11.98 14.50 -17.84
C GLU A 48 11.14 14.57 -16.56
N ILE A 49 9.91 15.11 -16.63
CA ILE A 49 9.01 15.23 -15.48
C ILE A 49 8.51 13.84 -15.07
N GLN A 50 8.14 13.02 -16.05
CA GLN A 50 7.73 11.64 -15.84
C GLN A 50 8.85 10.79 -15.25
N LYS A 51 10.10 10.97 -15.71
CA LYS A 51 11.28 10.31 -15.12
C LYS A 51 11.53 10.74 -13.68
N GLN A 52 11.41 12.02 -13.37
CA GLN A 52 11.50 12.50 -11.99
C GLN A 52 10.40 11.91 -11.09
N ASN A 53 9.18 11.76 -11.61
CA ASN A 53 8.10 11.11 -10.87
C ASN A 53 8.38 9.63 -10.62
N VAL A 54 8.91 8.90 -11.62
CA VAL A 54 9.36 7.51 -11.44
C VAL A 54 10.38 7.41 -10.30
N GLN A 55 11.38 8.29 -10.27
CA GLN A 55 12.40 8.30 -9.20
C GLN A 55 11.79 8.57 -7.82
N LYS A 56 10.78 9.44 -7.72
CA LYS A 56 10.05 9.68 -6.46
C LYS A 56 9.30 8.43 -6.00
N TYR A 57 8.62 7.72 -6.91
CA TYR A 57 7.94 6.47 -6.57
C TYR A 57 8.91 5.36 -6.18
N GLN A 58 10.04 5.23 -6.86
CA GLN A 58 11.10 4.28 -6.48
C GLN A 58 11.63 4.59 -5.08
N SER A 59 11.84 5.87 -4.76
CA SER A 59 12.28 6.31 -3.43
C SER A 59 11.24 6.02 -2.35
N LEU A 60 9.95 6.19 -2.67
CA LEU A 60 8.85 5.83 -1.77
C LEU A 60 8.83 4.32 -1.49
N VAL A 61 8.89 3.48 -2.53
CA VAL A 61 8.90 2.01 -2.40
C VAL A 61 10.10 1.56 -1.55
N LYS A 62 11.27 2.13 -1.80
CA LYS A 62 12.48 1.86 -1.00
C LYS A 62 12.29 2.29 0.45
N THR A 63 11.73 3.47 0.70
CA THR A 63 11.46 3.96 2.07
C THR A 63 10.51 3.03 2.81
N LEU A 64 9.45 2.55 2.16
CA LEU A 64 8.53 1.59 2.76
C LEU A 64 9.25 0.29 3.12
N LYS A 65 10.04 -0.29 2.20
CA LYS A 65 10.82 -1.51 2.43
C LYS A 65 11.89 -1.37 3.51
N ASP A 66 12.51 -0.19 3.63
CA ASP A 66 13.57 0.08 4.61
C ASP A 66 13.01 0.31 6.03
N ASN A 67 11.76 0.78 6.16
CA ASN A 67 11.19 1.17 7.45
C ASN A 67 10.09 0.23 7.97
N LEU A 68 9.52 -0.60 7.10
CA LEU A 68 8.43 -1.52 7.44
C LEU A 68 8.85 -2.98 7.23
N ILE A 69 8.48 -3.81 8.19
CA ILE A 69 8.65 -5.27 8.21
C ILE A 69 7.29 -5.91 7.90
N ASP A 70 7.28 -7.07 7.25
CA ASP A 70 6.07 -7.82 6.88
C ASP A 70 5.05 -6.96 6.12
N ILE A 71 5.49 -6.27 5.06
CA ILE A 71 4.61 -5.38 4.29
C ILE A 71 3.53 -6.19 3.58
N GLN A 72 2.28 -5.78 3.79
CA GLN A 72 1.09 -6.30 3.12
C GLN A 72 0.38 -5.14 2.42
N VAL A 73 -0.14 -5.40 1.22
CA VAL A 73 -0.90 -4.43 0.44
C VAL A 73 -2.28 -4.97 0.16
N TYR A 74 -3.28 -4.18 0.52
CA TYR A 74 -4.68 -4.52 0.38
C TYR A 74 -5.37 -3.54 -0.55
N ARG A 75 -6.12 -4.06 -1.51
CA ARG A 75 -7.01 -3.32 -2.41
C ARG A 75 -8.44 -3.64 -2.01
N ILE A 76 -9.20 -2.63 -1.64
CA ILE A 76 -10.58 -2.77 -1.17
C ILE A 76 -11.51 -2.21 -2.25
N ASP A 77 -12.57 -2.93 -2.60
CA ASP A 77 -13.50 -2.61 -3.70
C ASP A 77 -12.91 -2.87 -5.10
N THR A 78 -13.70 -2.59 -6.14
CA THR A 78 -13.44 -2.93 -7.55
C THR A 78 -13.50 -1.73 -8.50
N ILE A 79 -14.22 -0.65 -8.13
CA ILE A 79 -14.35 0.56 -8.97
C ILE A 79 -13.56 1.74 -8.37
N SER A 80 -13.84 2.05 -7.10
CA SER A 80 -13.15 3.08 -6.32
C SER A 80 -12.29 2.40 -5.29
N ILE A 81 -11.14 1.91 -5.73
CA ILE A 81 -10.32 0.97 -4.98
C ILE A 81 -9.53 1.74 -3.92
N ASP A 82 -9.82 1.47 -2.65
CA ASP A 82 -9.03 1.96 -1.54
C ASP A 82 -7.85 1.02 -1.29
N VAL A 83 -6.64 1.57 -1.37
CA VAL A 83 -5.40 0.83 -1.25
C VAL A 83 -4.73 1.16 0.06
N TYR A 84 -4.43 0.13 0.84
CA TYR A 84 -3.72 0.22 2.11
C TYR A 84 -2.43 -0.57 2.04
N ILE A 85 -1.31 0.11 2.26
CA ILE A 85 0.01 -0.50 2.40
C ILE A 85 0.34 -0.47 3.89
N VAL A 86 0.42 -1.64 4.52
CA VAL A 86 0.58 -1.77 5.96
C VAL A 86 1.77 -2.66 6.27
N GLY A 87 2.56 -2.29 7.27
CA GLY A 87 3.63 -3.11 7.81
C GLY A 87 3.93 -2.75 9.25
N LYS A 88 4.88 -3.47 9.85
CA LYS A 88 5.31 -3.23 11.23
C LYS A 88 6.55 -2.34 11.25
N THR A 89 6.57 -1.34 12.12
CA THR A 89 7.77 -0.56 12.42
C THR A 89 8.74 -1.38 13.28
N SER A 90 9.99 -0.93 13.41
CA SER A 90 10.96 -1.50 14.34
C SER A 90 10.53 -1.43 15.82
N SER A 91 9.64 -0.48 16.18
CA SER A 91 9.02 -0.42 17.50
C SER A 91 7.94 -1.48 17.72
N GLY A 92 7.59 -2.23 16.68
CA GLY A 92 6.49 -3.19 16.71
C GLY A 92 5.12 -2.52 16.66
N ASP A 93 4.98 -1.35 16.05
CA ASP A 93 3.68 -0.72 15.79
C ASP A 93 3.25 -0.96 14.34
N LEU A 94 1.94 -0.94 14.08
CA LEU A 94 1.45 -0.98 12.69
C LEU A 94 1.44 0.43 12.10
N ALA A 95 2.17 0.57 11.00
CA ALA A 95 2.27 1.80 10.23
C ALA A 95 2.09 1.51 8.73
N GLY A 96 1.76 2.55 7.98
CA GLY A 96 1.41 2.38 6.59
C GLY A 96 0.97 3.69 5.95
N ILE A 97 0.66 3.59 4.67
CA ILE A 97 0.07 4.66 3.88
C ILE A 97 -1.20 4.15 3.20
N SER A 98 -2.13 5.05 2.92
CA SER A 98 -3.30 4.76 2.11
C SER A 98 -3.34 5.64 0.86
N THR A 99 -3.88 5.10 -0.22
CA THR A 99 -4.13 5.82 -1.46
C THR A 99 -5.42 5.29 -2.09
N LYS A 100 -5.98 6.03 -3.05
CA LYS A 100 -7.14 5.59 -3.82
C LYS A 100 -6.75 5.40 -5.28
N VAL A 101 -7.26 4.36 -5.91
CA VAL A 101 -7.12 4.06 -7.34
C VAL A 101 -8.53 3.96 -7.92
N VAL A 102 -8.76 4.61 -9.06
CA VAL A 102 -10.03 4.50 -9.78
C VAL A 102 -9.77 3.67 -11.02
N GLU A 103 -10.50 2.58 -11.18
CA GLU A 103 -10.47 1.73 -12.37
C GLU A 103 -11.81 1.86 -13.10
N THR A 104 -11.75 2.20 -14.39
CA THR A 104 -12.91 2.49 -15.25
C THR A 104 -12.95 1.56 -16.46
#